data_AF-A0A1V4Q641-F1
#
_entry.id   AF-A0A1V4Q641-F1
#
_cell.length_a   1.000
_cell.length_b   1.000
_cell.length_c   1.000
_cell.angle_alpha   90.00
_cell.angle_beta   90.00
_cell.angle_gamma   90.00
#
_symmetry.space_group_name_H-M   'P 1'
#
loop_
_entity.id
_entity.type
_entity.pdbx_description
1 polymer ?
#
loop_
_entity_poly.entity_id
_entity_poly.type
_entity_poly.pdbx_seq_one_letter_code
_entity_poly.pdbx_strand_id
1 'polypeptide(L)'
;MMTRRTTTQVEVDPIVVGRARDLLERADLLLENADGITDDAERFRQLYLTALRAAGAALAIGEPTSGRSTRGLSSNAWNRLAVIMPDLAEQAERFAAWSVLRMNIEAGLERDVDPVVVAELHRLVLTFLDTVEGVVIAYEQGGHGAQSGSLAHPA
;
A
#
# COMPACT_ATOMS: atom_id res chain seq x y z
N MET A 1 39.25 21.45 4.02
CA MET A 1 38.31 21.77 5.13
C MET A 1 36.94 21.22 4.76
N MET A 2 36.39 20.36 5.63
CA MET A 2 35.31 19.39 5.35
C MET A 2 33.93 20.01 5.07
N THR A 3 33.29 19.61 3.99
CA THR A 3 31.84 19.72 3.78
C THR A 3 31.14 18.60 4.56
N ARG A 4 30.42 18.95 5.64
CA ARG A 4 29.53 18.01 6.33
C ARG A 4 28.35 17.68 5.42
N ARG A 5 28.23 16.41 5.01
CA ARG A 5 26.99 15.85 4.45
C ARG A 5 26.04 15.64 5.62
N THR A 6 24.98 16.44 5.71
CA THR A 6 23.90 16.22 6.67
C THR A 6 23.00 15.13 6.11
N THR A 7 23.24 13.88 6.52
CA THR A 7 22.33 12.77 6.23
C THR A 7 21.12 12.96 7.13
N THR A 8 19.99 13.43 6.60
CA THR A 8 18.72 13.47 7.34
C THR A 8 18.27 12.03 7.54
N GLN A 9 18.63 11.41 8.68
CA GLN A 9 18.04 10.15 9.09
C GLN A 9 16.54 10.38 9.31
N VAL A 10 15.71 9.53 8.72
CA VAL A 10 14.28 9.50 9.01
C VAL A 10 14.14 8.99 10.43
N GLU A 11 13.75 9.87 11.35
CA GLU A 11 13.42 9.47 12.72
C GLU A 11 12.19 8.56 12.67
N VAL A 12 12.35 7.32 13.12
CA VAL A 12 11.27 6.31 13.12
C VAL A 12 10.26 6.71 14.20
N ASP A 13 9.04 7.05 13.78
CA ASP A 13 7.95 7.37 14.70
C ASP A 13 7.20 6.08 15.11
N PRO A 14 7.23 5.67 16.39
CA PRO A 14 6.58 4.44 16.85
C PRO A 14 5.06 4.46 16.68
N ILE A 15 4.43 5.64 16.64
CA ILE A 15 2.98 5.77 16.39
C ILE A 15 2.68 5.45 14.93
N VAL A 16 3.54 5.90 14.00
CA VAL A 16 3.42 5.60 12.57
C VAL A 16 3.60 4.10 12.33
N VAL A 17 4.63 3.50 12.93
CA VAL A 17 4.88 2.05 12.85
C VAL A 17 3.69 1.24 13.34
N GLY A 18 3.21 1.51 14.56
CA GLY A 18 2.07 0.79 15.13
C GLY A 18 0.83 0.89 14.24
N ARG A 19 0.53 2.09 13.72
CA ARG A 19 -0.60 2.28 12.82
C ARG A 19 -0.46 1.52 11.49
N ALA A 20 0.74 1.49 10.91
CA ALA A 20 0.99 0.77 9.66
C ALA A 20 0.83 -0.75 9.86
N ARG A 21 1.36 -1.29 10.97
CA ARG A 21 1.20 -2.69 11.35
C ARG A 21 -0.25 -3.08 11.60
N ASP A 22 -1.01 -2.27 12.36
CA ASP A 22 -2.45 -2.50 12.58
C ASP A 22 -3.25 -2.55 11.28
N LEU A 23 -2.83 -1.78 10.26
CA LEU A 23 -3.49 -1.77 8.95
C LEU A 23 -3.13 -3.00 8.12
N LEU A 24 -1.88 -3.48 8.18
CA LEU A 24 -1.47 -4.73 7.56
C LEU A 24 -2.16 -5.95 8.18
N GLU A 25 -2.21 -6.04 9.52
CA GLU A 25 -2.92 -7.12 10.21
C GLU A 25 -4.39 -7.20 9.78
N ARG A 26 -5.05 -6.04 9.65
CA ARG A 26 -6.43 -5.99 9.14
C ARG A 26 -6.52 -6.39 7.68
N ALA A 27 -5.51 -6.11 6.87
CA ALA A 27 -5.47 -6.52 5.48
C ALA A 27 -5.37 -8.06 5.40
N ASP A 28 -4.47 -8.67 6.17
CA ASP A 28 -4.30 -10.13 6.21
C ASP A 28 -5.59 -10.84 6.64
N LEU A 29 -6.24 -10.36 7.72
CA LEU A 29 -7.53 -10.88 8.14
C LEU A 29 -8.61 -10.76 7.05
N LEU A 30 -8.61 -9.68 6.27
CA LEU A 30 -9.55 -9.52 5.16
C LEU A 30 -9.24 -10.46 3.99
N LEU A 31 -7.96 -10.70 3.70
CA LEU A 31 -7.52 -11.64 2.67
C LEU A 31 -7.93 -13.08 3.02
N GLU A 32 -7.64 -13.50 4.25
CA GLU A 32 -8.03 -14.83 4.75
C GLU A 32 -9.54 -15.05 4.66
N ASN A 33 -10.33 -14.04 5.03
CA ASN A 33 -11.79 -14.10 4.88
C ASN A 33 -12.21 -14.15 3.40
N ALA A 34 -11.54 -13.41 2.53
CA ALA A 34 -11.84 -13.40 1.10
C ALA A 34 -11.61 -14.77 0.44
N ASP A 35 -10.62 -15.53 0.90
CA ASP A 35 -10.38 -16.90 0.43
C ASP A 35 -11.47 -17.90 0.84
N GLY A 36 -12.25 -17.57 1.87
CA GLY A 36 -13.43 -18.34 2.28
C GLY A 36 -14.73 -17.97 1.53
N ILE A 37 -14.75 -16.89 0.75
CA ILE A 37 -15.96 -16.46 0.03
C ILE A 37 -16.11 -17.25 -1.29
N THR A 38 -17.30 -17.80 -1.50
CA THR A 38 -17.66 -18.48 -2.76
C THR A 38 -18.33 -17.59 -3.79
N ASP A 39 -18.93 -16.47 -3.37
CA ASP A 39 -19.55 -15.50 -4.26
C ASP A 39 -18.50 -14.53 -4.83
N ASP A 40 -18.31 -14.54 -6.15
CA ASP A 40 -17.20 -13.82 -6.79
C ASP A 40 -17.30 -12.30 -6.66
N ALA A 41 -18.51 -11.72 -6.65
CA ALA A 41 -18.71 -10.30 -6.46
C ALA A 41 -18.34 -9.87 -5.03
N GLU A 42 -18.78 -10.62 -4.02
CA GLU A 42 -18.43 -10.37 -2.63
C GLU A 42 -16.94 -10.63 -2.36
N ARG A 43 -16.35 -11.67 -2.97
CA ARG A 43 -14.91 -11.94 -2.88
C ARG A 43 -14.09 -10.80 -3.48
N PHE A 44 -14.48 -10.30 -4.65
CA PHE A 44 -13.89 -9.12 -5.27
C PHE A 44 -13.92 -7.92 -4.33
N ARG A 45 -15.09 -7.63 -3.74
CA ARG A 45 -15.28 -6.51 -2.81
C ARG A 45 -14.34 -6.62 -1.61
N GLN A 46 -14.19 -7.82 -1.05
CA GLN A 46 -13.32 -8.05 0.10
C GLN A 46 -11.83 -7.96 -0.26
N LEU A 47 -11.41 -8.46 -1.43
CA LEU A 47 -10.05 -8.29 -1.94
C LEU A 47 -9.71 -6.81 -2.19
N TYR A 48 -10.66 -6.04 -2.73
CA TYR A 48 -10.45 -4.61 -2.91
C TYR A 48 -10.31 -3.87 -1.57
N LEU A 49 -11.09 -4.27 -0.56
CA LEU A 49 -10.97 -3.70 0.79
C LEU A 49 -9.62 -4.05 1.44
N THR A 50 -9.12 -5.27 1.23
CA THR A 50 -7.77 -5.69 1.64
C THR A 50 -6.73 -4.75 1.07
N ALA A 51 -6.78 -4.48 -0.23
CA ALA A 51 -5.88 -3.55 -0.90
C ALA A 51 -5.94 -2.14 -0.30
N LEU A 52 -7.13 -1.63 0.01
CA LEU A 52 -7.29 -0.32 0.65
C LEU A 52 -6.65 -0.24 2.04
N ARG A 53 -6.62 -1.34 2.81
CA ARG A 53 -5.92 -1.40 4.10
C ARG A 53 -4.41 -1.35 3.92
N ALA A 54 -3.88 -2.13 2.99
CA ALA A 54 -2.46 -2.08 2.62
C ALA A 54 -2.04 -0.68 2.13
N ALA A 55 -2.84 -0.05 1.27
CA ALA A 55 -2.60 1.33 0.83
C ALA A 55 -2.58 2.32 2.00
N GLY A 56 -3.48 2.14 2.97
CA GLY A 56 -3.49 2.91 4.20
C GLY A 56 -2.21 2.74 5.03
N ALA A 57 -1.65 1.52 5.10
CA ALA A 57 -0.40 1.25 5.80
C ALA A 57 0.78 1.98 5.13
N ALA A 58 0.90 1.89 3.81
CA ALA A 58 1.91 2.62 3.04
C ALA A 58 1.77 4.15 3.22
N LEU A 59 0.54 4.67 3.18
CA LEU A 59 0.27 6.10 3.37
C LEU A 59 0.58 6.57 4.79
N ALA A 60 0.36 5.74 5.82
CA ALA A 60 0.73 6.08 7.19
C ALA A 60 2.24 6.36 7.31
N ILE A 61 3.07 5.65 6.54
CA ILE A 61 4.52 5.79 6.50
C ILE A 61 4.96 6.96 5.61
N GLY A 62 4.35 7.10 4.43
CA GLY A 62 4.78 8.11 3.44
C GLY A 62 4.32 9.54 3.77
N GLU A 63 3.32 9.71 4.64
CA GLU A 63 2.80 11.03 5.00
C GLU A 63 3.66 11.71 6.07
N PRO A 64 3.98 13.02 5.92
CA PRO A 64 4.61 13.78 6.98
C PRO A 64 3.75 13.81 8.26
N THR A 65 4.34 13.45 9.40
CA THR A 65 3.69 13.46 10.74
C THR A 65 3.06 14.82 11.10
N SER A 66 3.54 15.91 10.52
CA SER A 66 3.04 17.28 10.76
C SER A 66 1.74 17.62 9.99
N GLY A 67 1.27 16.75 9.10
CA GLY A 67 0.06 16.96 8.31
C GLY A 67 -1.17 16.38 9.00
N ARG A 68 -2.16 17.24 9.32
CA ARG A 68 -3.52 16.83 9.71
C ARG A 68 -4.03 15.80 8.70
N SER A 69 -4.16 14.53 9.11
CA SER A 69 -4.68 13.43 8.29
C SER A 69 -5.91 13.93 7.53
N THR A 70 -5.74 14.14 6.23
CA THR A 70 -6.74 14.80 5.40
C THR A 70 -7.84 13.80 5.11
N ARG A 71 -8.71 13.61 6.09
CA ARG A 71 -10.00 12.92 6.05
C ARG A 71 -10.98 13.49 5.00
N GLY A 72 -10.51 14.34 4.08
CA GLY A 72 -11.30 15.13 3.15
C GLY A 72 -10.89 15.07 1.68
N LEU A 73 -9.89 14.29 1.26
CA LEU A 73 -9.67 14.03 -0.18
C LEU A 73 -10.50 12.83 -0.63
N SER A 74 -11.81 13.06 -0.70
CA SER A 74 -12.60 12.33 -1.69
C SER A 74 -12.06 12.67 -3.08
N SER A 75 -11.15 11.83 -3.62
CA SER A 75 -11.18 11.50 -5.04
C SER A 75 -10.53 10.17 -5.43
N ASN A 76 -9.43 9.70 -4.82
CA ASN A 76 -9.05 8.27 -4.84
C ASN A 76 -7.88 8.02 -3.88
N ALA A 77 -7.99 7.06 -2.97
CA ALA A 77 -6.85 6.63 -2.14
C ALA A 77 -5.66 6.21 -3.01
N TRP A 78 -5.94 5.66 -4.20
CA TRP A 78 -4.94 5.24 -5.18
C TRP A 78 -4.16 6.41 -5.81
N ASN A 79 -4.84 7.49 -6.21
CA ASN A 79 -4.17 8.68 -6.72
C ASN A 79 -3.23 9.28 -5.66
N ARG A 80 -3.70 9.29 -4.41
CA ARG A 80 -2.90 9.79 -3.28
C ARG A 80 -1.68 8.91 -3.03
N LEU A 81 -1.85 7.59 -3.07
CA LEU A 81 -0.76 6.63 -2.93
C LEU A 81 0.29 6.83 -4.02
N ALA A 82 -0.12 6.92 -5.29
CA ALA A 82 0.81 7.13 -6.41
C ALA A 82 1.63 8.42 -6.30
N VAL A 83 1.04 9.48 -5.75
CA VAL A 83 1.74 10.77 -5.53
C VAL A 83 2.73 10.70 -4.38
N ILE A 84 2.36 10.06 -3.26
CA ILE A 84 3.18 10.02 -2.04
C ILE A 84 4.26 8.94 -2.14
N MET A 85 3.94 7.81 -2.76
CA MET A 85 4.79 6.64 -2.91
C MET A 85 4.88 6.26 -4.40
N PRO A 86 5.72 6.94 -5.20
CA PRO A 86 5.84 6.68 -6.64
C PRO A 86 6.22 5.24 -6.98
N ASP A 87 6.98 4.56 -6.12
CA ASP A 87 7.34 3.13 -6.29
C ASP A 87 6.11 2.19 -6.24
N LEU A 88 4.98 2.67 -5.72
CA LEU A 88 3.70 1.97 -5.68
C LEU A 88 2.70 2.47 -6.73
N ALA A 89 3.11 3.39 -7.62
CA ALA A 89 2.20 4.04 -8.56
C ALA A 89 1.59 3.07 -9.57
N GLU A 90 2.37 2.09 -10.05
CA GLU A 90 1.87 1.07 -11.00
C GLU A 90 0.75 0.25 -10.38
N GLN A 91 0.96 -0.26 -9.17
CA GLN A 91 -0.07 -1.02 -8.45
C GLN A 91 -1.29 -0.14 -8.17
N ALA A 92 -1.07 1.11 -7.75
CA ALA A 92 -2.16 2.06 -7.49
C ALA A 92 -3.02 2.32 -8.73
N GLU A 93 -2.42 2.50 -9.90
CA GLU A 93 -3.13 2.68 -11.16
C GLU A 93 -3.97 1.45 -11.51
N ARG A 94 -3.40 0.26 -11.36
CA ARG A 94 -4.11 -1.01 -11.59
C ARG A 94 -5.33 -1.15 -10.67
N PHE A 95 -5.21 -0.85 -9.38
CA PHE A 95 -6.38 -0.85 -8.49
C PHE A 95 -7.38 0.27 -8.83
N ALA A 96 -6.91 1.44 -9.22
CA ALA A 96 -7.78 2.56 -9.59
C ALA A 96 -8.71 2.18 -10.75
N ALA A 97 -8.21 1.43 -11.76
CA ALA A 97 -9.02 0.94 -12.88
C ALA A 97 -10.20 0.05 -12.45
N TRP A 98 -10.14 -0.56 -11.26
CA TRP A 98 -11.15 -1.48 -10.72
C TRP A 98 -12.14 -0.78 -9.78
N SER A 99 -11.93 0.52 -9.50
CA SER A 99 -12.75 1.30 -8.55
C SER A 99 -14.23 1.36 -8.94
N VAL A 100 -14.52 1.49 -10.24
CA VAL A 100 -15.90 1.58 -10.75
C VAL A 100 -16.62 0.26 -10.57
N LEU A 101 -15.97 -0.86 -10.90
CA LEU A 101 -16.52 -2.20 -10.69
C LEU A 101 -16.82 -2.44 -9.21
N ARG A 102 -15.88 -2.10 -8.31
CA ARG A 102 -16.11 -2.13 -6.86
C ARG A 102 -17.34 -1.32 -6.43
N MET A 103 -17.51 -0.10 -6.96
CA MET A 103 -18.67 0.75 -6.63
C MET A 103 -19.99 0.16 -7.13
N ASN A 104 -20.00 -0.43 -8.33
CA ASN A 104 -21.18 -1.09 -8.88
C ASN A 104 -21.57 -2.32 -8.06
N ILE A 105 -20.59 -3.12 -7.62
CA ILE A 105 -20.82 -4.28 -6.74
C ILE A 105 -21.45 -3.84 -5.41
N GLU A 106 -20.88 -2.81 -4.76
CA GLU A 106 -21.42 -2.30 -3.50
C GLU A 106 -22.83 -1.70 -3.62
N ALA A 107 -23.14 -1.10 -4.75
CA ALA A 107 -24.47 -0.61 -5.06
C ALA A 107 -25.45 -1.74 -5.46
N GLY A 108 -24.96 -2.98 -5.60
CA GLY A 108 -25.72 -4.13 -6.08
C GLY A 108 -26.12 -4.04 -7.56
N LEU A 109 -25.46 -3.15 -8.31
CA LEU A 109 -25.62 -2.94 -9.76
C LEU A 109 -24.83 -3.97 -10.56
N GLU A 110 -23.73 -4.46 -10.00
CA GLU A 110 -22.98 -5.60 -10.52
C GLU A 110 -23.04 -6.75 -9.51
N ARG A 111 -23.33 -7.95 -9.99
CA ARG A 111 -23.48 -9.16 -9.16
C ARG A 111 -22.82 -10.39 -9.77
N ASP A 112 -22.44 -10.31 -11.05
CA ASP A 112 -21.81 -11.40 -11.77
C ASP A 112 -20.41 -10.95 -12.22
N VAL A 113 -19.41 -11.31 -11.43
CA VAL A 113 -18.02 -10.96 -11.69
C VAL A 113 -17.31 -12.19 -12.21
N ASP A 114 -16.64 -12.06 -13.35
CA ASP A 114 -15.87 -13.15 -13.94
C ASP A 114 -14.82 -13.68 -12.92
N PRO A 115 -14.80 -14.99 -12.63
CA PRO A 115 -13.81 -15.59 -11.74
C PRO A 115 -12.35 -15.30 -12.14
N VAL A 116 -12.08 -15.09 -13.44
CA VAL A 116 -10.75 -14.70 -13.95
C VAL A 116 -10.37 -13.31 -13.46
N VAL A 117 -11.32 -12.38 -13.45
CA VAL A 117 -11.15 -11.02 -12.92
C VAL A 117 -10.87 -11.10 -11.41
N VAL A 118 -11.61 -11.92 -10.66
CA VAL A 118 -11.35 -12.13 -9.23
C VAL A 118 -9.95 -12.71 -8.99
N ALA A 119 -9.53 -13.70 -9.78
CA ALA A 119 -8.20 -14.31 -9.67
C ALA A 119 -7.05 -13.37 -10.08
N GLU A 120 -7.28 -12.43 -11.00
CA GLU A 120 -6.33 -11.38 -11.32
C GLU A 120 -6.20 -10.38 -10.17
N LEU A 121 -7.33 -9.91 -9.60
CA LEU A 121 -7.31 -9.03 -8.44
C LEU A 121 -6.60 -9.69 -7.26
N HIS A 122 -6.90 -10.95 -6.99
CA HIS A 122 -6.29 -11.72 -5.91
C HIS A 122 -4.76 -11.72 -6.02
N ARG A 123 -4.22 -12.05 -7.21
CA ARG A 123 -2.77 -12.02 -7.45
C ARG A 123 -2.19 -10.62 -7.29
N LEU A 124 -2.89 -9.60 -7.77
CA LEU A 124 -2.47 -8.21 -7.60
C LEU A 124 -2.43 -7.80 -6.12
N VAL A 125 -3.42 -8.20 -5.32
CA VAL A 125 -3.47 -7.96 -3.87
C VAL A 125 -2.30 -8.62 -3.15
N LEU A 126 -1.99 -9.89 -3.46
CA LEU A 126 -0.86 -10.60 -2.85
C LEU A 126 0.47 -9.88 -3.12
N THR A 127 0.75 -9.56 -4.38
CA THR A 127 1.97 -8.83 -4.76
C THR A 127 2.04 -7.45 -4.09
N PHE A 128 0.90 -6.76 -3.99
CA PHE A 128 0.85 -5.45 -3.36
C PHE A 128 1.09 -5.53 -1.84
N LEU A 129 0.52 -6.53 -1.15
CA LEU A 129 0.76 -6.75 0.28
C LEU A 129 2.24 -7.00 0.58
N ASP A 130 2.89 -7.89 -0.16
CA ASP A 130 4.32 -8.17 -0.02
C ASP A 130 5.17 -6.91 -0.21
N THR A 131 4.85 -6.11 -1.24
CA THR A 131 5.54 -4.84 -1.48
C THR A 131 5.35 -3.85 -0.33
N VAL A 132 4.12 -3.69 0.17
CA VAL A 132 3.83 -2.77 1.28
C VAL A 132 4.46 -3.24 2.58
N GLU A 133 4.43 -4.54 2.88
CA GLU A 133 5.11 -5.10 4.05
C GLU A 133 6.62 -4.79 4.01
N GLY A 134 7.25 -4.94 2.84
CA GLY A 134 8.64 -4.53 2.63
C GLY A 134 8.89 -3.05 2.93
N VAL A 135 7.97 -2.16 2.53
CA VAL A 135 8.02 -0.72 2.86
C VAL A 135 7.92 -0.49 4.37
N VAL A 136 7.02 -1.19 5.06
CA VAL A 136 6.85 -1.07 6.53
C VAL A 136 8.10 -1.53 7.26
N ILE A 137 8.64 -2.69 6.91
CA ILE A 137 9.87 -3.23 7.51
C ILE A 137 11.05 -2.28 7.27
N ALA A 138 11.19 -1.74 6.06
CA ALA A 138 12.28 -0.81 5.74
C ALA A 138 12.19 0.49 6.57
N TYR A 139 10.98 1.01 6.79
CA TYR A 139 10.77 2.18 7.64
C TYR A 139 11.10 1.89 9.11
N GLU A 140 10.65 0.76 9.64
CA GLU A 140 10.96 0.33 11.02
C GLU A 140 12.47 0.20 11.28
N GLN A 141 13.22 -0.23 10.26
CA GLN A 141 14.67 -0.35 10.33
C GLN A 141 15.41 0.99 10.17
N GLY A 142 14.68 2.12 10.06
CA GLY A 142 15.24 3.47 9.93
C GLY A 142 15.79 3.79 8.54
N GLY A 143 15.48 2.96 7.54
CA GLY A 143 15.99 3.05 6.18
C GLY A 143 17.48 2.68 6.08
N HIS A 144 17.76 1.58 5.38
CA HIS A 144 19.10 1.27 4.87
C HIS A 144 19.62 2.43 4.02
N GLY A 145 20.44 3.30 4.61
CA GLY A 145 21.19 4.30 3.87
C GLY A 145 21.95 3.63 2.73
N ALA A 146 21.66 4.06 1.50
CA ALA A 146 22.48 3.93 0.30
C ALA A 146 23.35 2.66 0.22
N GLN A 147 22.87 1.65 -0.53
CA GLN A 147 23.71 0.55 -0.97
C GLN A 147 24.99 1.07 -1.63
N SER A 148 26.09 0.43 -1.25
CA SER A 148 27.48 0.75 -1.54
C SER A 148 27.79 0.89 -3.03
N GLY A 149 28.41 2.01 -3.39
CA GLY A 149 28.98 2.26 -4.71
C GLY A 149 30.22 3.14 -4.60
N SER A 150 31.24 2.70 -3.86
CA SER A 150 32.57 3.32 -3.88
C SER A 150 33.65 2.26 -3.79
N LEU A 151 33.79 1.46 -4.85
CA LEU A 151 35.07 0.84 -5.18
C LEU A 151 35.84 1.84 -6.06
N ALA A 152 36.50 2.79 -5.42
CA ALA A 152 37.63 3.51 -6.01
C ALA A 152 38.90 2.94 -5.39
N HIS A 153 39.58 2.07 -6.12
CA HIS A 153 40.91 1.58 -5.79
C HIS A 153 41.95 2.53 -6.39
N PRO A 154 42.95 3.02 -5.63
CA PRO A 154 43.96 3.92 -6.18
C PRO A 154 45.13 3.15 -6.82
N ALA A 155 45.60 3.66 -7.95
CA ALA A 155 47.01 3.67 -8.34
C ALA A 155 47.28 4.96 -9.12
#